data_AF-A0A3P6U8N2-F1
#
_entry.id   AF-A0A3P6U8N2-F1
#
_cell.length_a   1.000
_cell.length_b   1.000
_cell.length_c   1.000
_cell.angle_alpha   90.00
_cell.angle_beta   90.00
_cell.angle_gamma   90.00
#
_symmetry.space_group_name_H-M   'P 1'
#
loop_
_entity.id
_entity.type
_entity.pdbx_description
1 polymer ?
#
loop_
_entity_poly.entity_id
_entity_poly.type
_entity_poly.pdbx_seq_one_letter_code
_entity_poly.pdbx_strand_id
1 'polypeptide(L)'
;MKWRWTPYQIDALPSGGVRSAIIFVRGSGAFRALRYEAGVHRVQRFPLTDKTRMHTSTSVVAVLPEPEKVEACVTSADVKVETMRASGPGGQNVNQRSTAVRLTHRETGITVHCMDERTQYSNMEIAYKRLAAILLQRKLDETQKRYSSSRKLQIGTKARAEKVRTYNFKDDQVIDHRLGRTWQGVANVMKGSSALDQIILSLDELSKAQYLKEILGAEDHRASYANSNV
;
A
#
# COMPACT_ATOMS: atom_id res chain seq x y z
N MET A 1 -8.63 7.18 22.02
CA MET A 1 -7.20 6.97 21.67
C MET A 1 -6.56 8.31 21.31
N LYS A 2 -5.33 8.64 21.76
CA LYS A 2 -4.68 9.93 21.41
C LYS A 2 -3.71 9.73 20.25
N TRP A 3 -4.17 9.98 19.03
CA TRP A 3 -3.32 9.97 17.83
C TRP A 3 -3.08 11.39 17.34
N ARG A 4 -1.92 11.61 16.72
CA ARG A 4 -1.61 12.88 16.05
C ARG A 4 -1.72 12.66 14.55
N TRP A 5 -2.52 13.48 13.88
CA TRP A 5 -2.61 13.46 12.43
C TRP A 5 -2.03 14.74 11.83
N THR A 6 -1.48 14.62 10.63
CA THR A 6 -0.91 15.74 9.86
C THR A 6 -1.42 15.65 8.41
N PRO A 7 -2.00 16.73 7.87
CA PRO A 7 -2.41 16.74 6.47
C PRO A 7 -1.19 16.81 5.57
N TYR A 8 -1.17 15.98 4.53
CA TYR A 8 -0.13 16.03 3.49
C TYR A 8 -0.62 16.79 2.27
N GLN A 9 -1.81 16.43 1.80
CA GLN A 9 -2.43 17.05 0.63
C GLN A 9 -3.94 17.12 0.89
N ILE A 10 -4.54 18.29 0.66
CA ILE A 10 -5.99 18.49 0.75
C ILE A 10 -6.43 19.23 -0.49
N ASP A 11 -7.37 18.64 -1.21
CA ASP A 11 -8.04 19.25 -2.35
C ASP A 11 -9.44 19.71 -1.91
N ALA A 12 -9.56 21.01 -1.62
CA ALA A 12 -10.79 21.62 -1.11
C ALA A 12 -11.66 22.16 -2.25
N LEU A 13 -12.97 22.05 -2.12
CA LEU A 13 -13.89 22.66 -3.10
C LEU A 13 -14.23 24.11 -2.72
N PRO A 14 -14.43 25.01 -3.71
CA PRO A 14 -14.87 26.38 -3.47
C PRO A 14 -16.22 26.48 -2.75
N SER A 15 -17.11 25.51 -2.97
CA SER A 15 -18.43 25.40 -2.33
C SER A 15 -18.40 24.81 -0.93
N GLY A 16 -17.21 24.53 -0.39
CA GLY A 16 -17.02 23.86 0.89
C GLY A 16 -16.90 22.34 0.76
N GLY A 17 -16.19 21.73 1.72
CA GLY A 17 -15.88 20.30 1.72
C GLY A 17 -14.56 19.97 1.02
N VAL A 18 -14.25 18.67 0.99
CA VAL A 18 -12.96 18.13 0.51
C VAL A 18 -13.24 17.10 -0.59
N ARG A 19 -12.64 17.30 -1.76
CA ARG A 19 -12.72 16.37 -2.89
C ARG A 19 -11.85 15.15 -2.64
N SER A 20 -10.63 15.39 -2.17
CA SER A 20 -9.68 14.36 -1.77
C SER A 20 -8.73 14.88 -0.71
N ALA A 21 -8.31 14.01 0.21
CA ALA A 21 -7.28 14.33 1.18
C ALA A 21 -6.38 13.13 1.42
N ILE A 22 -5.11 13.43 1.66
CA ILE A 22 -4.08 12.51 2.11
C ILE A 22 -3.65 13.01 3.49
N ILE A 23 -3.84 12.16 4.48
CA ILE A 23 -3.49 12.44 5.88
C ILE A 23 -2.55 11.37 6.40
N PHE A 24 -1.56 11.79 7.18
CA PHE A 24 -0.74 10.88 7.96
C PHE A 24 -1.28 10.82 9.37
N VAL A 25 -1.37 9.61 9.93
CA VAL A 25 -1.80 9.39 11.32
C VAL A 25 -0.68 8.67 12.04
N ARG A 26 -0.16 9.30 13.10
CA ARG A 26 0.90 8.75 13.95
C ARG A 26 0.32 8.42 15.32
N GLY A 27 0.58 7.19 15.77
CA GLY A 27 0.19 6.73 17.10
C GLY A 27 0.24 5.22 17.19
N SER A 28 0.39 4.72 18.42
CA SER A 28 0.36 3.28 18.67
C SER A 28 -0.99 2.69 18.26
N GLY A 29 -0.96 1.57 17.53
CA GLY A 29 -2.15 0.86 17.07
C GLY A 29 -3.00 1.60 16.03
N ALA A 30 -2.56 2.76 15.51
CA ALA A 30 -3.37 3.57 14.60
C ALA A 30 -3.78 2.78 13.34
N PHE A 31 -2.83 2.12 12.69
CA PHE A 31 -3.13 1.29 11.51
C PHE A 31 -4.06 0.12 11.85
N ARG A 32 -3.86 -0.56 12.99
CA ARG A 32 -4.69 -1.70 13.41
C ARG A 32 -6.15 -1.32 13.59
N ALA A 33 -6.42 -0.14 14.13
CA ALA A 33 -7.77 0.36 14.31
C ALA A 33 -8.35 0.92 12.99
N LEU A 34 -7.59 1.77 12.29
CA LEU A 34 -8.06 2.45 11.08
C LEU A 34 -8.20 1.53 9.87
N ARG A 35 -7.53 0.36 9.81
CA ARG A 35 -7.70 -0.58 8.69
C ARG A 35 -9.16 -0.97 8.46
N TYR A 36 -9.98 -0.95 9.51
CA TYR A 36 -11.41 -1.25 9.45
C TYR A 36 -12.26 -0.11 8.85
N GLU A 37 -11.68 1.09 8.70
CA GLU A 37 -12.30 2.22 8.01
C GLU A 37 -12.12 2.13 6.49
N ALA A 38 -11.22 1.28 6.00
CA ALA A 38 -11.01 1.10 4.58
C ALA A 38 -12.27 0.57 3.88
N GLY A 39 -12.65 1.19 2.76
CA GLY A 39 -13.81 0.82 1.96
C GLY A 39 -14.69 1.98 1.56
N VAL A 40 -15.85 1.63 0.99
CA VAL A 40 -16.87 2.58 0.54
C VAL A 40 -17.83 2.91 1.68
N HIS A 41 -17.94 4.19 2.02
CA HIS A 41 -18.88 4.72 3.00
C HIS A 41 -20.03 5.40 2.28
N ARG A 42 -21.26 4.93 2.51
CA ARG A 42 -22.47 5.48 1.90
C ARG A 42 -23.14 6.46 2.85
N VAL A 43 -23.62 7.60 2.35
CA VAL A 43 -24.43 8.55 3.11
C VAL A 43 -25.77 8.79 2.44
N GLN A 44 -26.83 8.81 3.23
CA GLN A 44 -28.20 9.12 2.81
C GLN A 44 -28.68 10.32 3.60
N ARG A 45 -28.88 11.46 2.92
CA ARG A 45 -29.26 12.74 3.56
C ARG A 45 -29.97 13.67 2.58
N PHE A 46 -30.60 14.71 3.10
CA PHE A 46 -30.98 15.88 2.32
C PHE A 46 -29.74 16.78 2.14
N PRO A 47 -29.20 16.93 0.92
CA PRO A 47 -28.02 17.76 0.69
C PRO A 47 -28.35 19.24 0.90
N LEU A 48 -27.31 20.02 1.24
CA LEU A 48 -27.45 21.47 1.41
C LEU A 48 -27.90 22.18 0.11
N THR A 49 -27.53 21.61 -1.04
CA THR A 49 -27.86 22.13 -2.37
C THR A 49 -29.29 21.81 -2.82
N ASP A 50 -29.91 20.75 -2.29
CA ASP A 50 -31.26 20.32 -2.67
C ASP A 50 -31.96 19.70 -1.46
N LYS A 51 -32.83 20.49 -0.82
CA LYS A 51 -33.57 20.06 0.38
C LYS A 51 -34.85 19.28 0.06
N THR A 52 -35.21 19.13 -1.22
CA THR A 52 -36.52 18.57 -1.61
C THR A 52 -36.56 17.05 -1.49
N ARG A 53 -35.44 16.38 -1.74
CA ARG A 53 -35.36 14.91 -1.77
C ARG A 53 -34.08 14.38 -1.14
N MET A 54 -34.15 13.15 -0.66
CA MET A 54 -33.00 12.46 -0.09
C MET A 54 -32.06 12.01 -1.20
N HIS A 55 -30.78 12.36 -1.08
CA HIS A 55 -29.73 11.88 -1.98
C HIS A 55 -28.89 10.80 -1.29
N THR A 56 -28.45 9.85 -2.10
CA THR A 56 -27.45 8.85 -1.70
C THR A 56 -26.11 9.19 -2.34
N SER A 57 -25.13 9.50 -1.50
CA SER A 57 -23.75 9.78 -1.91
C SER A 57 -22.81 8.72 -1.32
N THR A 58 -21.58 8.68 -1.82
CA THR A 58 -20.56 7.73 -1.40
C THR A 58 -19.23 8.44 -1.24
N SER A 59 -18.47 8.03 -0.23
CA SER A 59 -17.09 8.43 0.02
C SER A 59 -16.23 7.17 0.09
N VAL A 60 -14.96 7.27 -0.25
CA VAL A 60 -14.05 6.12 -0.23
C VAL A 60 -12.87 6.45 0.65
N VAL A 61 -12.58 5.54 1.57
CA VAL A 61 -11.43 5.64 2.49
C VAL A 61 -10.49 4.50 2.16
N ALA A 62 -9.20 4.82 1.99
CA ALA A 62 -8.14 3.83 1.86
C ALA A 62 -7.15 4.06 3.00
N VAL A 63 -6.77 2.99 3.68
CA VAL A 63 -5.85 3.02 4.82
C VAL A 63 -4.68 2.12 4.50
N LEU A 64 -3.51 2.73 4.38
CA LEU A 64 -2.26 2.06 4.05
C LEU A 64 -1.28 2.26 5.21
N PRO A 65 -0.42 1.27 5.50
CA PRO A 65 0.68 1.47 6.43
C PRO A 65 1.66 2.50 5.86
N GLU A 66 2.47 3.10 6.73
CA GLU A 66 3.54 4.00 6.30
C GLU A 66 4.50 3.23 5.37
N PRO A 67 4.85 3.79 4.20
CA PRO A 67 5.78 3.12 3.29
C PRO A 67 7.18 3.05 3.89
N GLU A 68 7.80 1.89 3.80
CA GLU A 68 9.19 1.71 4.19
C GLU A 68 10.11 2.49 3.25
N LYS A 69 11.19 3.07 3.81
CA LYS A 69 12.23 3.67 2.97
C LYS A 69 12.96 2.57 2.21
N VAL A 70 12.82 2.62 0.89
CA VAL A 70 13.48 1.69 0.00
C VAL A 70 14.87 2.22 -0.32
N GLU A 71 15.90 1.58 0.25
CA GLU A 71 17.28 1.79 -0.13
C GLU A 71 17.82 0.53 -0.83
N ALA A 72 18.72 0.75 -1.78
CA ALA A 72 19.43 -0.29 -2.52
C ALA A 72 20.93 0.01 -2.44
N CYS A 73 21.60 -0.62 -1.46
CA CYS A 73 23.06 -0.64 -1.41
C CYS A 73 23.55 -1.87 -2.17
N VAL A 74 24.46 -1.66 -3.11
CA VAL A 74 25.09 -2.75 -3.87
C VAL A 74 26.50 -2.94 -3.29
N THR A 75 26.76 -4.12 -2.71
CA THR A 75 28.12 -4.44 -2.24
C THR A 75 28.88 -5.28 -3.27
N SER A 76 30.20 -5.33 -3.14
CA SER A 76 31.06 -6.13 -4.03
C SER A 76 30.81 -7.64 -3.92
N ALA A 77 30.23 -8.13 -2.82
CA ALA A 77 29.88 -9.53 -2.64
C ALA A 77 28.67 -9.96 -3.50
N ASP A 78 27.78 -9.02 -3.77
CA ASP A 78 26.49 -9.27 -4.46
C ASP A 78 26.65 -9.30 -5.99
N VAL A 79 27.82 -8.90 -6.49
CA VAL A 79 28.05 -8.64 -7.91
C VAL A 79 29.18 -9.49 -8.45
N LYS A 80 28.99 -10.07 -9.63
CA LYS A 80 30.04 -10.65 -10.45
C LYS A 80 30.59 -9.56 -11.38
N VAL A 81 31.88 -9.27 -11.26
CA VAL A 81 32.58 -8.30 -12.09
C VAL A 81 33.30 -9.04 -13.23
N GLU A 82 33.02 -8.66 -14.47
CA GLU A 82 33.70 -9.18 -15.65
C GLU A 82 34.31 -8.01 -16.43
N THR A 83 35.61 -8.07 -16.71
CA THR A 83 36.31 -7.07 -17.51
C THR A 83 36.44 -7.53 -18.95
N MET A 84 36.14 -6.66 -19.89
CA MET A 84 36.22 -6.94 -21.32
C MET A 84 36.93 -5.83 -22.09
N ARG A 85 37.28 -6.13 -23.34
CA ARG A 85 37.79 -5.11 -24.27
C ARG A 85 36.62 -4.27 -24.74
N ALA A 86 36.82 -2.95 -24.78
CA ALA A 86 35.80 -2.04 -25.29
C ALA A 86 35.62 -2.25 -26.80
N SER A 87 34.38 -2.18 -27.27
CA SER A 87 34.02 -2.34 -28.69
C SER A 87 33.71 -0.97 -29.29
N GLY A 88 34.48 -0.51 -30.27
CA GLY A 88 34.23 0.78 -30.94
C GLY A 88 35.41 1.26 -31.80
N PRO A 89 35.23 2.37 -32.56
CA PRO A 89 36.29 2.98 -33.34
C PRO A 89 37.37 3.53 -32.39
N GLY A 90 38.41 2.74 -32.18
CA GLY A 90 39.48 3.01 -31.23
C GLY A 90 40.83 2.58 -31.76
N GLY A 91 41.86 3.40 -31.55
CA GLY A 91 43.23 3.07 -31.91
C GLY A 91 43.82 1.93 -31.07
N GLN A 92 45.13 1.77 -31.12
CA GLN A 92 45.88 0.69 -30.45
C GLN A 92 45.53 0.49 -28.96
N ASN A 93 45.18 1.57 -28.26
CA ASN A 93 44.81 1.57 -26.84
C ASN A 93 43.50 0.80 -26.55
N VAL A 94 42.52 0.84 -27.46
CA VAL A 94 41.23 0.12 -27.32
C VAL A 94 41.39 -1.37 -27.59
N ASN A 95 42.31 -1.74 -28.49
CA ASN A 95 42.58 -3.14 -28.82
C ASN A 95 43.40 -3.87 -27.74
N GLN A 96 44.23 -3.15 -26.98
CA GLN A 96 45.13 -3.74 -25.99
C GLN A 96 44.60 -3.70 -24.54
N ARG A 97 43.85 -2.66 -24.13
CA ARG A 97 43.38 -2.52 -22.74
C ARG A 97 41.95 -3.03 -22.54
N SER A 98 41.74 -3.83 -21.51
CA SER A 98 40.42 -4.28 -21.05
C SER A 98 39.76 -3.25 -20.13
N THR A 99 39.29 -2.14 -20.69
CA THR A 99 38.70 -1.02 -19.94
C THR A 99 37.19 -1.14 -19.73
N ALA A 100 36.49 -1.96 -20.51
CA ALA A 100 35.04 -2.13 -20.39
C ALA A 100 34.70 -3.09 -19.23
N VAL A 101 33.62 -2.79 -18.51
CA VAL A 101 33.20 -3.55 -17.33
C VAL A 101 31.76 -4.01 -17.52
N ARG A 102 31.50 -5.27 -17.20
CA ARG A 102 30.18 -5.85 -17.03
C ARG A 102 30.00 -6.25 -15.57
N LEU A 103 28.92 -5.77 -14.97
CA LEU A 103 28.51 -6.13 -13.62
C LEU A 103 27.24 -6.96 -13.70
N THR A 104 27.22 -8.13 -13.06
CA THR A 104 26.02 -8.96 -12.96
C THR A 104 25.65 -9.14 -11.49
N HIS A 105 24.46 -8.70 -11.09
CA HIS A 105 23.94 -8.93 -9.76
C HIS A 105 23.52 -10.40 -9.60
N ARG A 106 24.06 -11.08 -8.59
CA ARG A 106 23.93 -12.54 -8.44
C ARG A 106 22.48 -12.97 -8.18
N GLU A 107 21.77 -12.26 -7.31
CA GLU A 107 20.42 -12.66 -6.90
C GLU A 107 19.36 -12.35 -7.96
N THR A 108 19.46 -11.18 -8.61
CA THR A 108 18.43 -10.72 -9.56
C THR A 108 18.76 -11.05 -11.01
N GLY A 109 20.00 -11.46 -11.31
CA GLY A 109 20.50 -11.73 -12.66
C GLY A 109 20.68 -10.48 -13.53
N ILE A 110 20.43 -9.28 -12.99
CA ILE A 110 20.50 -8.03 -13.75
C ILE A 110 21.96 -7.75 -14.10
N THR A 111 22.20 -7.50 -15.38
CA THR A 111 23.54 -7.22 -15.90
C THR A 111 23.61 -5.81 -16.46
N VAL A 112 24.67 -5.08 -16.10
CA VAL A 112 24.96 -3.72 -16.55
C VAL A 112 26.32 -3.71 -17.23
N HIS A 113 26.40 -3.04 -18.38
CA HIS A 113 27.64 -2.84 -19.12
C HIS A 113 28.00 -1.35 -19.14
N CYS A 114 29.29 -1.04 -18.97
CA CYS A 114 29.81 0.33 -19.05
C CYS A 114 31.17 0.36 -19.74
N MET A 115 31.31 1.28 -20.70
CA MET A 115 32.51 1.51 -21.50
C MET A 115 32.71 3.00 -21.83
N ASP A 116 32.12 3.88 -21.01
CA ASP A 116 32.01 5.31 -21.31
C ASP A 116 33.34 6.04 -21.10
N GLU A 117 34.11 5.61 -20.11
CA GLU A 117 35.37 6.20 -19.70
C GLU A 117 36.59 5.43 -20.19
N ARG A 118 37.73 6.13 -20.24
CA ARG A 118 39.01 5.55 -20.69
C ARG A 118 39.66 4.63 -19.66
N THR A 119 39.25 4.69 -18.40
CA THR A 119 39.84 3.89 -17.32
C THR A 119 38.84 2.85 -16.80
N GLN A 120 39.35 1.68 -16.44
CA GLN A 120 38.56 0.59 -15.87
C GLN A 120 37.89 1.01 -14.54
N TYR A 121 38.63 1.72 -13.68
CA TYR A 121 38.12 2.15 -12.38
C TYR A 121 36.91 3.07 -12.51
N SER A 122 36.99 4.09 -13.39
CA SER A 122 35.87 4.99 -13.64
C SER A 122 34.65 4.26 -14.24
N ASN A 123 34.88 3.35 -15.19
CA ASN A 123 33.80 2.51 -15.73
C ASN A 123 33.16 1.62 -14.66
N MET A 124 33.96 1.10 -13.71
CA MET A 124 33.46 0.30 -12.60
C MET A 124 32.57 1.13 -11.67
N GLU A 125 33.00 2.34 -11.27
CA GLU A 125 32.18 3.23 -10.44
C GLU A 125 30.85 3.60 -11.12
N ILE A 126 30.87 3.91 -12.42
CA ILE A 126 29.65 4.21 -13.19
C ILE A 126 28.76 2.97 -13.28
N ALA A 127 29.32 1.80 -13.53
CA ALA A 127 28.57 0.55 -13.59
C ALA A 127 27.89 0.23 -12.25
N TYR A 128 28.57 0.41 -11.11
CA TYR A 128 27.98 0.22 -9.78
C TYR A 128 26.83 1.20 -9.53
N LYS A 129 27.01 2.49 -9.88
CA LYS A 129 25.95 3.51 -9.76
C LYS A 129 24.73 3.15 -10.62
N ARG A 130 24.95 2.71 -11.86
CA ARG A 130 23.88 2.27 -12.77
C ARG A 130 23.15 1.04 -12.23
N LEU A 131 23.89 0.05 -11.75
CA LEU A 131 23.32 -1.16 -11.17
C LEU A 131 22.48 -0.85 -9.93
N ALA A 132 22.99 0.00 -9.02
CA ALA A 132 22.25 0.46 -7.86
C ALA A 132 20.96 1.21 -8.24
N ALA A 133 21.02 2.09 -9.24
CA ALA A 133 19.85 2.81 -9.73
C ALA A 133 18.77 1.88 -10.32
N ILE A 134 19.18 0.88 -11.11
CA ILE A 134 18.25 -0.11 -11.69
C ILE A 134 17.60 -0.97 -10.60
N LEU A 135 18.39 -1.43 -9.62
CA LEU A 135 17.87 -2.22 -8.50
C LEU A 135 16.92 -1.41 -7.62
N LEU A 136 17.26 -0.14 -7.36
CA LEU A 136 16.40 0.80 -6.64
C LEU A 136 15.08 0.99 -7.37
N GLN A 137 15.12 1.28 -8.67
CA GLN A 137 13.92 1.47 -9.49
C GLN A 137 13.03 0.22 -9.46
N ARG A 138 13.61 -0.97 -9.63
CA ARG A 138 12.85 -2.23 -9.58
C ARG A 138 12.16 -2.43 -8.22
N LYS A 139 12.87 -2.17 -7.12
CA LYS A 139 12.32 -2.30 -5.76
C LYS A 139 11.23 -1.25 -5.49
N LEU A 140 11.39 -0.03 -6.01
CA LEU A 140 10.36 1.01 -5.98
C LEU A 140 9.12 0.59 -6.77
N ASP A 141 9.28 0.08 -7.98
CA ASP A 141 8.19 -0.38 -8.83
C ASP A 141 7.41 -1.54 -8.19
N GLU A 142 8.11 -2.52 -7.62
CA GLU A 142 7.50 -3.64 -6.89
C GLU A 142 6.70 -3.15 -5.68
N THR A 143 7.28 -2.24 -4.91
CA THR A 143 6.65 -1.64 -3.72
C THR A 143 5.41 -0.83 -4.13
N GLN A 144 5.52 -0.01 -5.16
CA GLN A 144 4.41 0.78 -5.70
C GLN A 144 3.29 -0.12 -6.25
N LYS A 145 3.63 -1.22 -6.93
CA LYS A 145 2.64 -2.21 -7.39
C LYS A 145 1.89 -2.83 -6.23
N ARG A 146 2.58 -3.23 -5.15
CA ARG A 146 1.95 -3.78 -3.93
C ARG A 146 0.99 -2.78 -3.28
N TYR A 147 1.39 -1.52 -3.13
CA TYR A 147 0.51 -0.50 -2.55
C TYR A 147 -0.67 -0.16 -3.46
N SER A 148 -0.44 -0.06 -4.77
CA SER A 148 -1.49 0.21 -5.75
C SER A 148 -2.52 -0.90 -5.80
N SER A 149 -2.10 -2.17 -5.78
CA SER A 149 -3.02 -3.31 -5.74
C SER A 149 -3.80 -3.38 -4.43
N SER A 150 -3.14 -3.20 -3.28
CA SER A 150 -3.81 -3.15 -1.97
C SER A 150 -4.84 -2.02 -1.91
N ARG A 151 -4.49 -0.83 -2.39
CA ARG A 151 -5.40 0.30 -2.47
C ARG A 151 -6.59 0.01 -3.39
N LYS A 152 -6.36 -0.58 -4.56
CA LYS A 152 -7.43 -0.96 -5.49
C LYS A 152 -8.39 -1.96 -4.85
N LEU A 153 -7.89 -2.93 -4.09
CA LEU A 153 -8.71 -3.90 -3.38
C LEU A 153 -9.61 -3.24 -2.32
N GLN A 154 -9.06 -2.27 -1.56
CA GLN A 154 -9.84 -1.53 -0.56
C GLN A 154 -10.90 -0.62 -1.19
N ILE A 155 -10.58 0.02 -2.31
CA ILE A 155 -11.49 0.95 -3.00
C ILE A 155 -12.57 0.20 -3.78
N GLY A 156 -12.23 -0.98 -4.29
CA GLY A 156 -13.08 -1.77 -5.18
C GLY A 156 -13.47 -0.99 -6.45
N THR A 157 -14.72 -1.16 -6.88
CA THR A 157 -15.30 -0.47 -8.05
C THR A 157 -15.86 0.91 -7.69
N LYS A 158 -15.77 1.34 -6.42
CA LYS A 158 -16.46 2.53 -5.88
C LYS A 158 -17.99 2.44 -6.02
N ALA A 159 -18.53 1.25 -6.29
CA ALA A 159 -19.96 1.07 -6.47
C ALA A 159 -20.70 1.10 -5.13
N ARG A 160 -21.98 1.49 -5.19
CA ARG A 160 -22.87 1.54 -4.01
C ARG A 160 -23.10 0.16 -3.37
N ALA A 161 -22.83 -0.92 -4.10
CA ALA A 161 -22.99 -2.30 -3.62
C ALA A 161 -21.92 -2.66 -2.58
N GLU A 162 -20.68 -2.18 -2.76
CA GLU A 162 -19.50 -2.53 -1.97
C GLU A 162 -19.36 -1.70 -0.67
N LYS A 163 -20.49 -1.16 -0.17
CA LYS A 163 -20.51 -0.30 1.01
C LYS A 163 -20.15 -1.09 2.28
N VAL A 164 -19.14 -0.61 3.01
CA VAL A 164 -18.82 -1.16 4.34
C VAL A 164 -19.72 -0.55 5.41
N ARG A 165 -20.09 0.73 5.25
CA ARG A 165 -21.00 1.43 6.16
C ARG A 165 -22.01 2.30 5.44
N THR A 166 -23.17 2.48 6.07
CA THR A 166 -24.21 3.43 5.65
C THR A 166 -24.55 4.38 6.78
N TYR A 167 -24.42 5.67 6.53
CA TYR A 167 -24.86 6.75 7.41
C TYR A 167 -26.20 7.27 6.91
N ASN A 168 -27.27 7.01 7.65
CA ASN A 168 -28.63 7.45 7.33
C ASN A 168 -29.04 8.60 8.26
N PHE A 169 -29.12 9.80 7.71
CA PHE A 169 -29.46 11.01 8.47
C PHE A 169 -30.96 11.16 8.73
N LYS A 170 -31.85 10.44 8.02
CA LYS A 170 -33.30 10.50 8.27
C LYS A 170 -33.67 9.71 9.51
N ASP A 171 -33.11 8.50 9.62
CA ASP A 171 -33.40 7.58 10.73
C ASP A 171 -32.36 7.69 11.86
N ASP A 172 -31.43 8.64 11.74
CA ASP A 172 -30.28 8.90 12.63
C ASP A 172 -29.48 7.64 13.00
N GLN A 173 -29.16 6.83 11.99
CA GLN A 173 -28.53 5.52 12.17
C GLN A 173 -27.28 5.32 11.33
N VAL A 174 -26.34 4.56 11.88
CA VAL A 174 -25.14 4.07 11.19
C VAL A 174 -25.19 2.55 11.16
N ILE A 175 -25.12 1.97 9.96
CA ILE A 175 -25.16 0.53 9.74
C ILE A 175 -23.78 0.09 9.24
N ASP A 176 -23.12 -0.84 9.94
CA ASP A 176 -21.94 -1.53 9.42
C ASP A 176 -22.37 -2.88 8.82
N HIS A 177 -22.26 -3.00 7.50
CA HIS A 177 -22.75 -4.16 6.74
C HIS A 177 -21.92 -5.41 7.00
N ARG A 178 -20.70 -5.28 7.52
CA ARG A 178 -19.83 -6.42 7.84
C ARG A 178 -20.23 -7.06 9.17
N LEU A 179 -20.67 -6.24 10.12
CA LEU A 179 -21.18 -6.71 11.41
C LEU A 179 -22.67 -7.05 11.38
N GLY A 180 -23.42 -6.52 10.40
CA GLY A 180 -24.88 -6.63 10.36
C GLY A 180 -25.55 -5.90 11.54
N ARG A 181 -24.85 -4.93 12.14
CA ARG A 181 -25.29 -4.18 13.32
C ARG A 181 -25.58 -2.73 12.97
N THR A 182 -26.48 -2.13 13.75
CA THR A 182 -26.91 -0.74 13.62
C THR A 182 -26.61 0.01 14.91
N TRP A 183 -26.08 1.22 14.78
CA TRP A 183 -25.82 2.16 15.87
C TRP A 183 -26.68 3.41 15.67
N GLN A 184 -27.18 3.96 16.78
CA GLN A 184 -27.95 5.20 16.80
C GLN A 184 -27.02 6.42 16.96
N GLY A 185 -27.42 7.56 16.40
CA GLY A 185 -26.70 8.83 16.54
C GLY A 185 -25.57 8.98 15.53
N VAL A 186 -25.89 9.40 14.30
CA VAL A 186 -24.90 9.67 13.25
C VAL A 186 -23.90 10.72 13.69
N ALA A 187 -24.37 11.78 14.34
CA ALA A 187 -23.52 12.87 14.81
C ALA A 187 -22.48 12.39 15.84
N ASN A 188 -22.84 11.44 16.70
CA ASN A 188 -21.94 10.90 17.72
C ASN A 188 -20.82 10.07 17.07
N VAL A 189 -21.17 9.23 16.10
CA VAL A 189 -20.18 8.44 15.33
C VAL A 189 -19.24 9.37 14.55
N MET A 190 -19.78 10.40 13.88
CA MET A 190 -18.99 11.33 13.08
C MET A 190 -18.04 12.21 13.90
N LYS A 191 -18.39 12.52 15.16
CA LYS A 191 -17.49 13.26 16.08
C LYS A 191 -16.33 12.40 16.60
N GLY A 192 -16.27 11.10 16.26
CA GLY A 192 -15.22 10.21 16.74
C GLY A 192 -15.33 9.88 18.23
N SER A 193 -16.56 9.79 18.74
CA SER A 193 -16.83 9.44 20.15
C SER A 193 -16.73 7.93 20.41
N SER A 194 -17.08 7.50 21.63
CA SER A 194 -17.08 6.09 22.06
C SER A 194 -17.85 5.14 21.15
N ALA A 195 -18.85 5.62 20.41
CA ALA A 195 -19.61 4.81 19.45
C ALA A 195 -18.72 4.28 18.30
N LEU A 196 -17.81 5.10 17.79
CA LEU A 196 -16.89 4.66 16.73
C LEU A 196 -15.87 3.65 17.27
N ASP A 197 -15.37 3.88 18.48
CA ASP A 197 -14.46 2.94 19.16
C ASP A 197 -15.12 1.56 19.35
N GLN A 198 -16.40 1.51 19.73
CA GLN A 198 -17.16 0.26 19.86
C GLN A 198 -17.32 -0.48 18.52
N ILE A 199 -17.56 0.25 17.42
CA ILE A 199 -17.63 -0.34 16.07
C ILE A 199 -16.29 -0.99 15.73
N ILE A 200 -15.18 -0.27 15.95
CA ILE A 200 -13.82 -0.75 15.65
C ILE A 200 -13.50 -1.99 16.50
N LEU A 201 -13.82 -1.97 17.79
CA LEU A 201 -13.60 -3.12 18.69
C LEU A 201 -14.39 -4.35 18.23
N SER A 202 -15.67 -4.17 17.88
CA SER A 202 -16.52 -5.26 17.37
C SER A 202 -15.95 -5.86 16.07
N LEU A 203 -15.39 -5.03 15.19
CA LEU A 203 -14.73 -5.48 13.96
C LEU A 203 -13.41 -6.21 14.24
N ASP A 204 -12.64 -5.77 15.23
CA ASP A 204 -11.40 -6.44 15.66
C ASP A 204 -11.68 -7.82 16.25
N GLU A 205 -12.72 -7.96 17.07
CA GLU A 205 -13.19 -9.25 17.58
C GLU A 205 -13.64 -10.20 16.48
N LEU A 206 -14.48 -9.72 15.55
CA LEU A 206 -14.94 -10.52 14.41
C LEU A 206 -13.75 -11.00 13.55
N SER A 207 -12.80 -10.11 13.28
CA SER A 207 -11.60 -10.43 12.51
C SER A 207 -10.72 -11.48 13.20
N LYS A 208 -10.53 -11.38 14.53
CA LYS A 208 -9.79 -12.41 15.29
C LYS A 208 -10.52 -13.74 15.29
N ALA A 209 -11.84 -13.74 15.48
CA ALA A 209 -12.64 -14.95 15.47
C ALA A 209 -12.58 -15.67 14.11
N GLN A 210 -12.62 -14.91 13.00
CA GLN A 210 -12.43 -15.46 11.65
C GLN A 210 -11.04 -16.05 11.47
N TYR A 211 -9.99 -15.31 11.88
CA TYR A 211 -8.62 -15.79 11.78
C TYR A 211 -8.37 -17.09 12.57
N LEU A 212 -8.90 -17.17 13.80
CA LEU A 212 -8.81 -18.39 14.62
C LEU A 212 -9.53 -19.57 13.96
N LYS A 213 -10.71 -19.33 13.36
CA LYS A 213 -11.44 -20.37 12.62
C LYS A 213 -10.67 -20.88 11.41
N GLU A 214 -10.00 -20.00 10.67
CA GLU A 214 -9.16 -20.40 9.53
C GLU A 214 -7.99 -21.28 9.97
N ILE A 215 -7.33 -20.93 11.10
CA ILE A 215 -6.24 -21.73 11.65
C ILE A 215 -6.76 -23.11 12.08
N LEU A 216 -7.82 -23.15 12.89
CA LEU A 216 -8.38 -24.41 13.40
C LEU A 216 -8.91 -25.30 12.26
N GLY A 217 -9.58 -24.72 11.27
CA GLY A 217 -10.03 -25.47 10.10
C GLY A 217 -8.88 -26.01 9.24
N ALA A 218 -7.76 -25.28 9.16
CA ALA A 218 -6.56 -25.78 8.48
C ALA A 218 -5.87 -26.94 9.24
N GLU A 219 -5.98 -26.98 10.57
CA GLU A 219 -5.52 -28.09 11.40
C GLU A 219 -6.40 -29.34 11.24
N ASP A 220 -7.72 -29.18 11.16
CA ASP A 220 -8.65 -30.29 10.89
C ASP A 220 -8.39 -30.92 9.51
N HIS A 221 -8.09 -30.09 8.50
CA HIS A 221 -7.66 -30.58 7.19
C HIS A 221 -6.32 -31.33 7.26
N ARG A 222 -5.34 -30.88 8.04
CA ARG A 222 -4.07 -31.61 8.23
C ARG A 222 -4.23 -32.92 9.00
N ALA A 223 -5.09 -32.96 10.01
CA ALA A 223 -5.35 -34.17 10.81
C ALA A 223 -6.09 -35.25 10.01
N SER A 224 -7.02 -34.86 9.12
CA SER A 224 -7.72 -35.78 8.23
C SER A 224 -6.81 -36.42 7.17
N TYR A 225 -5.82 -35.70 6.64
CA TYR A 225 -4.80 -36.27 5.74
C TYR A 225 -3.79 -37.18 6.46
N ALA A 226 -3.55 -36.98 7.76
CA ALA A 226 -2.68 -37.85 8.55
C ALA A 226 -3.36 -39.20 8.88
N ASN A 227 -4.67 -39.20 9.09
CA ASN A 227 -5.44 -40.42 9.38
C ASN A 227 -5.89 -41.21 8.14
N SER A 228 -5.71 -40.68 6.92
CA SER A 228 -6.01 -41.40 5.67
C SER A 228 -4.79 -42.16 5.08
N ASN A 229 -3.62 -42.06 5.72
CA ASN A 229 -2.37 -42.70 5.30
C ASN A 229 -1.87 -43.76 6.31
N VAL A 230 -2.76 -44.31 7.14
CA VAL A 230 -2.49 -45.45 8.02
C VAL A 230 -3.41 -46.61 7.65
#